data_AF-A0A7V9RHL4-F1
#
_entry.id   AF-A0A7V9RHL4-F1
#
_cell.length_a   1.000
_cell.length_b   1.000
_cell.length_c   1.000
_cell.angle_alpha   90.00
_cell.angle_beta   90.00
_cell.angle_gamma   90.00
#
_symmetry.space_group_name_H-M   'P 1'
#
loop_
_entity.id
_entity.type
_entity.pdbx_description
1 polymer ?
#
loop_
_entity_poly.entity_id
_entity_poly.type
_entity_poly.pdbx_seq_one_letter_code
_entity_poly.pdbx_strand_id
1 'polypeptide(L)' 'MSATPAIGNVVLSRSAFNGVKIFSATMFGDRAQLGEKVTSWISENPKREVTEMVVSQSSDSSYHCISIVVFYRSVN' A
#
# COMPACT_ATOMS: atom_id res chain seq x y z
N MET A 1 -27.31 10.06 15.31
CA MET A 1 -25.94 9.52 15.42
C MET A 1 -25.05 10.42 14.58
N SER A 2 -24.20 11.22 15.23
CA SER A 2 -23.31 12.17 14.55
C SER A 2 -22.04 11.43 14.13
N ALA A 3 -21.78 11.31 12.83
CA ALA A 3 -20.53 10.75 12.34
C ALA A 3 -19.42 11.81 12.52
N THR A 4 -18.51 11.58 13.47
CA THR A 4 -17.29 12.36 13.59
C THR A 4 -16.43 12.09 12.36
N PRO A 5 -16.09 13.11 11.54
CA PRO A 5 -15.17 12.92 10.42
C PRO A 5 -13.80 12.53 10.98
N ALA A 6 -13.27 11.39 10.54
CA ALA A 6 -11.90 11.01 10.85
C ALA A 6 -10.96 12.01 10.15
N ILE A 7 -10.37 12.92 10.93
CA ILE A 7 -9.35 13.85 10.42
C ILE A 7 -8.07 13.03 10.22
N GLY A 8 -7.85 12.57 8.98
CA GLY A 8 -6.60 11.92 8.60
C GLY A 8 -5.47 12.96 8.49
N ASN A 9 -4.33 12.68 9.11
CA ASN A 9 -3.13 13.49 8.91
C ASN A 9 -2.57 13.23 7.51
N VAL A 10 -2.44 14.28 6.70
CA VAL A 10 -1.75 14.19 5.41
C VAL A 10 -0.25 14.23 5.67
N VAL A 11 0.42 13.10 5.47
CA VAL A 11 1.88 13.02 5.48
C VAL A 11 2.37 13.20 4.05
N LEU A 12 3.11 14.28 3.79
CA LEU A 12 3.78 14.46 2.50
C LEU A 12 5.00 13.53 2.45
N SER A 13 5.00 12.60 1.50
CA SER A 13 6.18 11.79 1.19
C SER A 13 7.35 12.71 0.84
N ARG A 14 8.51 12.49 1.46
CA ARG A 14 9.73 13.25 1.17
C ARG A 14 10.39 12.84 -0.15
N SER A 15 9.95 11.73 -0.75
CA SER A 15 10.52 11.18 -1.97
C SER A 15 9.60 11.44 -3.16
N ALA A 16 10.14 12.05 -4.22
CA ALA A 16 9.37 12.26 -5.45
C ALA A 16 9.00 10.91 -6.08
N PHE A 17 7.70 10.68 -6.30
CA PHE A 17 7.15 9.52 -6.98
C PHE A 17 6.32 9.98 -8.20
N ASN A 18 6.16 9.10 -9.18
CA ASN A 18 5.29 9.35 -10.34
C ASN A 18 4.25 8.24 -10.56
N GLY A 19 4.24 7.23 -9.70
CA GLY A 19 3.28 6.14 -9.75
C GLY A 19 3.09 5.47 -8.40
N VAL A 20 1.97 4.76 -8.28
CA VAL A 20 1.57 4.01 -7.07
C VAL A 20 1.03 2.65 -7.48
N LYS A 21 1.41 1.60 -6.76
CA LYS A 21 0.84 0.26 -6.87
C LYS A 21 0.29 -0.16 -5.51
N ILE A 22 -0.96 -0.60 -5.49
CA ILE A 22 -1.66 -0.99 -4.26
C ILE A 22 -1.90 -2.50 -4.30
N PHE A 23 -1.56 -3.16 -3.20
CA PHE A 23 -1.88 -4.56 -2.94
C PHE A 23 -2.73 -4.60 -1.67
N SER A 24 -3.91 -5.21 -1.72
CA SER A 24 -4.77 -5.33 -0.54
C SER A 24 -5.38 -6.72 -0.42
N ALA A 25 -5.66 -7.13 0.81
CA ALA A 25 -6.33 -8.37 1.12
C ALA A 25 -7.25 -8.21 2.33
N THR A 26 -8.46 -8.77 2.21
CA THR A 26 -9.45 -8.86 3.30
C THR A 26 -9.53 -10.26 3.89
N MET A 27 -9.23 -11.30 3.11
CA MET A 27 -9.24 -12.70 3.54
C MET A 27 -7.92 -13.10 4.21
N PHE A 28 -8.01 -13.91 5.26
CA PHE A 28 -6.83 -14.35 6.04
C PHE A 28 -5.75 -15.01 5.18
N GLY A 29 -6.14 -15.94 4.29
CA GLY A 29 -5.18 -16.64 3.42
C GLY A 29 -4.47 -15.72 2.42
N ASP A 30 -5.16 -14.69 1.93
CA ASP A 30 -4.59 -13.75 0.95
C ASP A 30 -3.61 -12.78 1.58
N ARG A 31 -3.76 -12.48 2.88
CA ARG A 31 -2.85 -11.59 3.61
C ARG A 31 -1.41 -12.11 3.61
N ALA A 32 -1.23 -13.43 3.76
CA ALA A 32 0.10 -14.05 3.75
C ALA A 32 0.80 -13.91 2.39
N GLN A 33 0.04 -13.79 1.30
CA GLN A 33 0.57 -13.69 -0.06
C GLN A 33 0.89 -12.26 -0.49
N LEU A 34 0.51 -11.23 0.28
CA LEU A 34 0.72 -9.84 -0.11
C LEU A 34 2.21 -9.51 -0.28
N GLY A 35 3.06 -10.01 0.62
CA GLY A 35 4.51 -9.82 0.52
C GLY A 35 5.08 -10.40 -0.78
N GLU A 36 4.73 -11.66 -1.09
CA GLU A 36 5.17 -12.32 -2.32
C GLU A 36 4.70 -11.61 -3.57
N LYS A 37 3.44 -11.15 -3.59
CA LYS A 37 2.89 -10.37 -4.71
C LYS A 37 3.63 -9.05 -4.92
N VAL A 38 4.02 -8.36 -3.83
CA VAL A 38 4.83 -7.15 -3.90
C VAL A 38 6.22 -7.46 -4.46
N THR A 39 6.90 -8.47 -3.90
CA THR A 39 8.25 -8.87 -4.33
C THR A 39 8.28 -9.28 -5.80
N SER A 40 7.33 -10.12 -6.24
CA SER A 40 7.20 -10.53 -7.65
C SER A 40 7.04 -9.32 -8.55
N TRP A 41 6.11 -8.42 -8.21
CA TRP A 41 5.88 -7.21 -8.98
C TRP A 41 7.11 -6.30 -9.06
N ILE A 42 7.87 -6.13 -7.96
CA ILE A 42 9.10 -5.34 -8.00
C ILE A 42 10.11 -5.99 -8.97
N SER A 43 10.29 -7.31 -8.89
CA SER A 43 11.23 -8.04 -9.75
C SER A 43 10.86 -7.97 -11.25
N GLU A 44 9.57 -8.00 -11.56
CA GLU A 44 9.03 -7.90 -12.93
C GLU A 44 9.11 -6.48 -13.51
N ASN A 45 9.41 -5.46 -12.69
CA ASN A 45 9.38 -4.06 -13.09
C ASN A 45 10.73 -3.34 -12.81
N PRO A 46 11.85 -3.76 -13.42
CA PRO A 46 13.18 -3.22 -13.13
C PRO A 46 13.37 -1.74 -13.51
N LYS A 47 12.50 -1.19 -14.36
CA LYS A 47 12.47 0.24 -14.72
C LYS A 47 11.72 1.11 -13.71
N ARG A 48 11.33 0.55 -12.56
CA ARG A 48 10.63 1.26 -11.49
C ARG A 48 11.48 1.19 -10.23
N GLU A 49 11.89 2.33 -9.73
CA GLU A 49 12.55 2.46 -8.44
C GLU A 49 11.48 2.70 -7.37
N VAL A 50 11.43 1.83 -6.37
CA VAL A 50 10.54 1.99 -5.21
C VAL A 50 11.05 3.11 -4.32
N THR A 51 10.22 4.12 -4.07
CA THR A 51 10.59 5.31 -3.31
C THR A 51 10.09 5.26 -1.87
N GLU A 52 8.94 4.60 -1.65
CA GLU A 52 8.32 4.46 -0.34
C GLU A 52 7.35 3.26 -0.35
N MET A 53 7.18 2.62 0.81
CA MET A 53 6.11 1.64 1.03
C MET A 53 5.36 1.97 2.31
N VAL A 54 4.04 2.04 2.23
CA VAL A 54 3.15 2.23 3.37
C VAL A 54 2.33 0.96 3.57
N VAL A 55 2.42 0.38 4.77
CA VAL A 55 1.58 -0.74 5.17
C VAL A 55 0.52 -0.21 6.12
N SER A 56 -0.74 -0.33 5.74
CA SER A 56 -1.87 0.10 6.55
C SER A 56 -2.79 -1.07 6.85
N GLN A 57 -3.17 -1.21 8.11
CA GLN A 57 -4.25 -2.08 8.53
C GLN A 57 -5.48 -1.22 8.80
N SER A 58 -6.62 -1.57 8.19
CA SER A 58 -7.93 -1.06 8.63
C SER A 58 -8.69 -2.21 9.27
N SER A 59 -9.18 -1.98 10.49
CA SER A 59 -9.97 -2.93 11.25
C SER A 59 -11.27 -2.25 11.66
N ASP A 60 -12.39 -2.64 11.03
CA ASP A 60 -13.68 -2.53 11.69
C ASP A 60 -13.97 -3.84 12.45
N SER A 61 -15.03 -3.88 13.26
CA SER A 61 -15.36 -5.02 14.13
C SER A 61 -15.69 -6.32 13.39
N SER A 62 -15.65 -6.35 12.05
CA SER A 62 -16.01 -7.53 11.25
C SER A 62 -15.08 -7.78 10.06
N TYR A 63 -14.26 -6.81 9.64
CA TYR A 63 -13.37 -6.92 8.50
C TYR A 63 -12.02 -6.24 8.75
N HIS A 64 -10.96 -7.03 8.58
CA HIS A 64 -9.57 -6.56 8.65
C HIS A 64 -8.97 -6.55 7.24
N CYS A 65 -8.77 -5.37 6.68
CA CYS A 65 -8.01 -5.20 5.45
C CYS A 65 -6.55 -4.86 5.78
N ILE A 66 -5.62 -5.56 5.13
CA ILE A 66 -4.22 -5.12 5.03
C ILE A 66 -4.01 -4.58 3.63
N SER A 67 -3.40 -3.40 3.54
CA SER A 67 -2.95 -2.81 2.28
C SER A 67 -1.46 -2.49 2.35
N ILE A 68 -0.75 -2.80 1.27
CA ILE A 68 0.62 -2.37 1.00
C ILE A 68 0.55 -1.43 -0.21
N VAL A 69 0.90 -0.17 0.03
CA VAL A 69 0.96 0.87 -0.99
C VAL A 69 2.42 1.09 -1.34
N VAL A 70 2.79 0.81 -2.58
CA VAL A 70 4.14 0.95 -3.11
C VAL A 70 4.19 2.20 -3.98
N PHE A 71 4.92 3.21 -3.55
CA PHE A 71 5.23 4.40 -4.34
C PHE A 71 6.49 4.14 -5.14
N TYR A 72 6.49 4.55 -6.40
CA TYR A 72 7.63 4.36 -7.27
C TYR A 72 7.82 5.52 -8.23
N ARG A 73 9.03 5.60 -8.80
CA ARG A 73 9.34 6.46 -9.94
C ARG A 73 9.91 5.64 -11.09
N SER A 74 9.58 6.05 -12.31
CA SER A 74 10.23 5.49 -13.50
C SER A 74 11.69 5.92 -13.54
N VAL A 75 12.58 4.97 -13.77
CA VAL A 75 13.98 5.21 -14.09
C VAL A 75 14.21 4.84 -15.55
N ASN A 76 15.01 5.66 -16.24
CA ASN A 76 15.23 5.55 -17.69
C ASN A 76 16.49 4.76 -18.00
#